data_AF-A0AA88A299-F1
#
_entry.id   AF-A0AA88A299-F1
#
_cell.length_a   1.000
_cell.length_b   1.000
_cell.length_c   1.000
_cell.angle_alpha   90.00
_cell.angle_beta   90.00
_cell.angle_gamma   90.00
#
_symmetry.space_group_name_H-M   'P 1'
#
loop_
_entity.id
_entity.type
_entity.pdbx_description
1 polymer ?
#
loop_
_entity_poly.entity_id
_entity_poly.type
_entity_poly.pdbx_seq_one_letter_code
_entity_poly.pdbx_strand_id
1 'polypeptide(L)'
;MEEQRKRNLNASSKSHSPISVLWWFFAIAACIKLLLIPSYHSTDFEVHRHWLALTHSLPLSQWYFNETSPWTLDYPPFFAYFERFLSIFANLIDPQIVHLQKGLNYSSNTVISFQRITVTLSDLCLLYGIHRFTRKLDSRRQKLIWLLVIWSPMLVIVDHLHFQYNGFLLGILMISLSYLEEGRDLLGGFLFAVLLCFKHLFAVAAPVYFVYLLRHYCWGGFVRGFGRLSTMGAVVVAVFAAAYGPFIYHGQMQQVISRMFPFGRGLCHAYWAPNFWVFYIILDKGLAFLLRKLGFSIRAPAASFTGGLVGDSSPFAVLPRLVIRVAEAEAATFEVTERKATTGVGESESKRGFLTSFSHSKPCMRLSSRMAPK
;
A
#
# COMPACT_ATOMS: atom_id res chain seq x y z
N MET A 1 -53.84 16.06 33.85
CA MET A 1 -53.28 16.81 32.70
C MET A 1 -51.75 16.94 32.76
N GLU A 2 -51.18 17.26 33.91
CA GLU A 2 -49.73 17.50 34.06
C GLU A 2 -48.87 16.22 33.99
N GLU A 3 -49.35 15.10 34.53
CA GLU A 3 -48.73 13.79 34.35
C GLU A 3 -48.76 13.30 32.89
N GLN A 4 -49.84 13.60 32.18
CA GLN A 4 -50.00 13.25 30.77
C GLN A 4 -49.10 14.11 29.89
N ARG A 5 -48.88 15.38 30.28
CA ARG A 5 -47.89 16.27 29.66
C ARG A 5 -46.46 15.80 29.89
N LYS A 6 -46.12 15.31 31.10
CA LYS A 6 -44.82 14.69 31.39
C LYS A 6 -44.61 13.36 30.64
N ARG A 7 -45.65 12.52 30.52
CA ARG A 7 -45.59 11.30 29.69
C ARG A 7 -45.43 11.61 28.20
N ASN A 8 -46.09 12.65 27.69
CA ASN A 8 -45.96 13.07 26.29
C ASN A 8 -44.61 13.77 25.99
N LEU A 9 -44.02 14.47 26.96
CA LEU A 9 -42.66 15.02 26.85
C LEU A 9 -41.60 13.91 26.86
N ASN A 10 -41.77 12.86 27.66
CA ASN A 10 -40.87 11.70 27.67
C ASN A 10 -41.09 10.75 26.48
N ALA A 11 -42.28 10.74 25.86
CA ALA A 11 -42.55 9.97 24.64
C ALA A 11 -42.00 10.64 23.36
N SER A 12 -41.68 11.94 23.42
CA SER A 12 -41.18 12.73 22.27
C SER A 12 -39.67 12.64 22.06
N SER A 13 -38.88 12.31 23.08
CA SER A 13 -37.46 12.00 22.87
C SER A 13 -37.27 10.49 22.69
N LYS A 14 -37.56 9.97 21.50
CA LYS A 14 -36.88 8.75 21.05
C LYS A 14 -35.39 9.07 20.98
N SER A 15 -34.69 8.91 22.10
CA SER A 15 -33.25 9.08 22.18
C SER A 15 -32.67 8.00 21.26
N HIS A 16 -32.29 8.42 20.06
CA HIS A 16 -31.60 7.55 19.12
C HIS A 16 -30.34 7.08 19.84
N SER A 17 -30.21 5.76 20.02
CA SER A 17 -29.00 5.19 20.57
C SER A 17 -27.80 5.70 19.74
N PRO A 18 -26.65 6.05 20.35
CA PRO A 18 -25.52 6.60 19.61
C PRO A 18 -25.14 5.75 18.38
N ILE A 19 -25.25 4.43 18.49
CA ILE A 19 -24.98 3.51 17.38
C ILE A 19 -25.97 3.65 16.21
N SER A 20 -27.25 3.97 16.46
CA SER A 20 -28.23 4.20 15.39
C SER A 20 -27.90 5.44 14.57
N VAL A 21 -27.39 6.50 15.21
CA VAL A 21 -26.94 7.72 14.51
C VAL A 21 -25.72 7.41 13.64
N LEU A 22 -24.80 6.61 14.15
CA LEU A 22 -23.62 6.17 13.41
C LEU A 22 -24.00 5.39 12.14
N TRP A 23 -24.93 4.44 12.27
CA TRP A 23 -25.47 3.69 11.13
C TRP A 23 -26.17 4.59 10.11
N TRP A 24 -26.89 5.62 10.57
CA TRP A 24 -27.49 6.61 9.66
C TRP A 24 -26.43 7.38 8.87
N PHE A 25 -25.38 7.88 9.53
CA PHE A 25 -24.28 8.56 8.82
C PHE A 25 -23.61 7.65 7.80
N PHE A 26 -23.39 6.38 8.16
CA PHE A 26 -22.79 5.40 7.26
C PHE A 26 -23.71 5.08 6.09
N ALA A 27 -25.00 4.82 6.32
CA ALA A 27 -25.94 4.45 5.27
C ALA A 27 -26.08 5.57 4.23
N ILE A 28 -26.18 6.83 4.66
CA ILE A 28 -26.25 7.97 3.73
C ILE A 28 -24.94 8.10 2.95
N ALA A 29 -23.79 8.00 3.63
CA ALA A 29 -22.49 8.06 2.96
C ALA A 29 -22.32 6.91 1.95
N ALA A 30 -22.74 5.69 2.30
CA ALA A 30 -22.72 4.53 1.42
C ALA A 30 -23.64 4.74 0.20
N CYS A 31 -24.85 5.27 0.37
CA CYS A 31 -25.72 5.62 -0.76
C CYS A 31 -25.03 6.61 -1.71
N ILE A 32 -24.39 7.65 -1.19
CA ILE A 32 -23.65 8.61 -2.02
C ILE A 32 -22.49 7.93 -2.74
N LYS A 33 -21.70 7.11 -2.05
CA LYS A 33 -20.61 6.34 -2.66
C LYS A 33 -21.10 5.40 -3.77
N LEU A 34 -22.25 4.75 -3.58
CA LEU A 34 -22.87 3.90 -4.60
C LEU A 34 -23.41 4.72 -5.80
N LEU A 35 -23.89 5.94 -5.59
CA LEU A 35 -24.25 6.85 -6.68
C LEU A 35 -23.03 7.28 -7.52
N LEU A 36 -21.80 7.13 -7.00
CA LEU A 36 -20.55 7.39 -7.72
C LEU A 36 -20.08 6.19 -8.56
N ILE A 37 -20.79 5.05 -8.59
CA ILE A 37 -20.44 3.90 -9.43
C ILE A 37 -20.15 4.26 -10.90
N PRO A 38 -20.97 5.09 -11.61
CA PRO A 38 -20.72 5.41 -13.02
C PRO A 38 -19.62 6.46 -13.23
N SER A 39 -18.99 6.95 -12.16
CA SER A 39 -17.95 7.98 -12.26
C SER A 39 -16.62 7.44 -12.79
N TYR A 40 -15.71 8.37 -13.09
CA TYR A 40 -14.33 8.07 -13.48
C TYR A 40 -13.64 7.09 -12.51
N HIS A 41 -12.81 6.20 -13.06
CA HIS A 41 -11.93 5.33 -12.29
C HIS A 41 -10.47 5.48 -12.75
N SER A 42 -9.53 5.38 -11.80
CA SER A 42 -8.11 5.54 -12.08
C SER A 42 -7.45 4.26 -12.58
N THR A 43 -6.14 4.30 -12.83
CA THR A 43 -5.32 3.10 -13.11
C THR A 43 -5.38 2.06 -11.99
N ASP A 44 -5.56 2.48 -10.73
CA ASP A 44 -5.63 1.56 -9.58
C ASP A 44 -6.82 0.58 -9.68
N PHE A 45 -7.87 0.96 -10.41
CA PHE A 45 -8.98 0.05 -10.72
C PHE A 45 -8.50 -1.21 -11.47
N GLU A 46 -7.70 -1.03 -12.52
CA GLU A 46 -7.13 -2.15 -13.27
C GLU A 46 -6.03 -2.86 -12.47
N VAL A 47 -5.28 -2.15 -11.62
CA VAL A 47 -4.30 -2.76 -10.70
C VAL A 47 -4.98 -3.80 -9.81
N HIS A 48 -6.04 -3.39 -9.10
CA HIS A 48 -6.79 -4.29 -8.23
C HIS A 48 -7.53 -5.38 -9.00
N ARG A 49 -8.09 -5.07 -10.19
CA ARG A 49 -8.69 -6.11 -11.05
C ARG A 49 -7.65 -7.17 -11.42
N HIS A 50 -6.44 -6.74 -11.78
CA HIS A 50 -5.35 -7.65 -12.09
C HIS A 50 -4.93 -8.47 -10.88
N TRP A 51 -4.89 -7.90 -9.67
CA TRP A 51 -4.58 -8.64 -8.45
C TRP A 51 -5.63 -9.70 -8.12
N LEU A 52 -6.92 -9.43 -8.33
CA LEU A 52 -7.98 -10.45 -8.25
C LEU A 52 -7.70 -11.61 -9.20
N ALA A 53 -7.38 -11.32 -10.47
CA ALA A 53 -7.09 -12.34 -11.48
C ALA A 53 -5.84 -13.16 -11.17
N LEU A 54 -4.77 -12.48 -10.75
CA LEU A 54 -3.49 -13.05 -10.39
C LEU A 54 -3.63 -14.01 -9.20
N THR A 55 -4.28 -13.56 -8.14
CA THR A 55 -4.42 -14.36 -6.91
C THR A 55 -5.42 -15.52 -7.07
N HIS A 56 -6.40 -15.39 -7.96
CA HIS A 56 -7.32 -16.46 -8.30
C HIS A 56 -6.68 -17.54 -9.19
N SER A 57 -6.04 -17.11 -10.28
CA SER A 57 -5.69 -17.99 -11.39
C SER A 57 -4.32 -18.65 -11.24
N LEU A 58 -3.44 -18.09 -10.42
CA LEU A 58 -2.06 -18.57 -10.28
C LEU A 58 -1.80 -19.24 -8.93
N PRO A 59 -0.90 -20.25 -8.90
CA PRO A 59 -0.38 -20.76 -7.64
C PRO A 59 0.39 -19.66 -6.89
N LEU A 60 0.47 -19.81 -5.57
CA LEU A 60 1.12 -18.83 -4.69
C LEU A 60 2.57 -18.54 -5.12
N SER A 61 3.27 -19.56 -5.62
CA SER A 61 4.61 -19.47 -6.18
C SER A 61 4.74 -18.63 -7.46
N GLN A 62 3.69 -17.97 -7.93
CA GLN A 62 3.78 -17.08 -9.09
C GLN A 62 3.24 -15.68 -8.81
N TRP A 63 2.72 -15.43 -7.60
CA TRP A 63 2.05 -14.17 -7.29
C TRP A 63 2.94 -12.93 -7.43
N TYR A 64 4.20 -13.01 -7.03
CA TYR A 64 5.14 -11.87 -7.11
C TYR A 64 6.07 -11.92 -8.33
N PHE A 65 5.98 -12.98 -9.14
CA PHE A 65 6.78 -13.17 -10.36
C PHE A 65 6.00 -12.89 -11.65
N ASN A 66 4.67 -12.90 -11.61
CA ASN A 66 3.88 -12.66 -12.80
C ASN A 66 4.06 -11.21 -13.31
N GLU A 67 4.29 -11.10 -14.63
CA GLU A 67 4.45 -9.82 -15.34
C GLU A 67 3.52 -9.75 -16.56
N THR A 68 2.40 -10.47 -16.53
CA THR A 68 1.39 -10.43 -17.61
C THR A 68 0.78 -9.03 -17.76
N SER A 69 0.83 -8.24 -16.69
CA SER A 69 0.44 -6.83 -16.66
C SER A 69 1.61 -5.98 -16.14
N PRO A 70 1.73 -4.70 -16.56
CA PRO A 70 2.63 -3.75 -15.90
C PRO A 70 2.26 -3.54 -14.42
N TRP A 71 1.02 -3.84 -14.03
CA TRP A 71 0.49 -3.68 -12.68
C TRP A 71 0.79 -4.90 -11.81
N THR A 72 2.06 -5.10 -11.47
CA THR A 72 2.49 -6.25 -10.65
C THR A 72 2.06 -6.09 -9.19
N LEU A 73 1.88 -7.21 -8.48
CA LEU A 73 1.54 -7.21 -7.06
C LEU A 73 2.68 -6.61 -6.21
N ASP A 74 2.40 -5.49 -5.54
CA ASP A 74 3.37 -4.72 -4.73
C ASP A 74 2.93 -4.52 -3.27
N TYR A 75 1.78 -5.09 -2.88
CA TYR A 75 1.31 -5.08 -1.49
C TYR A 75 1.80 -6.33 -0.73
N PRO A 76 1.89 -6.25 0.61
CA PRO A 76 2.30 -7.39 1.41
C PRO A 76 1.25 -8.53 1.43
N PRO A 77 1.65 -9.74 1.84
CA PRO A 77 0.87 -10.95 1.59
C PRO A 77 -0.56 -10.99 2.11
N PHE A 78 -0.87 -10.40 3.27
CA PHE A 78 -2.25 -10.43 3.77
C PHE A 78 -3.21 -9.68 2.86
N PHE A 79 -2.74 -8.62 2.19
CA PHE A 79 -3.56 -7.96 1.18
C PHE A 79 -3.76 -8.83 -0.06
N ALA A 80 -2.72 -9.55 -0.50
CA ALA A 80 -2.85 -10.50 -1.59
C ALA A 80 -3.83 -11.65 -1.26
N TYR A 81 -3.84 -12.13 -0.01
CA TYR A 81 -4.84 -13.09 0.45
C TYR A 81 -6.25 -12.49 0.53
N PHE A 82 -6.38 -11.22 0.87
CA PHE A 82 -7.65 -10.51 0.83
C PHE A 82 -8.18 -10.39 -0.61
N GLU A 83 -7.34 -10.02 -1.57
CA GLU A 83 -7.68 -10.06 -3.00
C GLU A 83 -8.06 -11.48 -3.44
N ARG A 84 -7.32 -12.51 -3.00
CA ARG A 84 -7.70 -13.91 -3.28
C ARG A 84 -9.09 -14.22 -2.75
N PHE A 85 -9.42 -13.79 -1.54
CA PHE A 85 -10.75 -13.99 -0.95
C PHE A 85 -11.84 -13.28 -1.78
N LEU A 86 -11.63 -12.00 -2.14
CA LEU A 86 -12.57 -11.27 -2.99
C LEU A 86 -12.72 -11.92 -4.37
N SER A 87 -11.64 -12.47 -4.93
CA SER A 87 -11.64 -13.09 -6.24
C SER A 87 -12.61 -14.28 -6.37
N ILE A 88 -12.88 -14.98 -5.26
CA ILE A 88 -13.87 -16.06 -5.23
C ILE A 88 -15.25 -15.52 -5.64
N PHE A 89 -15.66 -14.39 -5.07
CA PHE A 89 -16.93 -13.76 -5.40
C PHE A 89 -16.91 -13.10 -6.78
N ALA A 90 -15.76 -12.51 -7.17
CA ALA A 90 -15.59 -11.95 -8.50
C ALA A 90 -15.84 -13.00 -9.59
N ASN A 91 -15.25 -14.20 -9.45
CA ASN A 91 -15.42 -15.29 -10.40
C ASN A 91 -16.87 -15.81 -10.48
N LEU A 92 -17.59 -15.81 -9.35
CA LEU A 92 -19.00 -16.22 -9.32
C LEU A 92 -19.91 -15.22 -10.05
N ILE A 93 -19.58 -13.93 -10.00
CA ILE A 93 -20.39 -12.86 -10.60
C ILE A 93 -20.05 -12.69 -12.09
N ASP A 94 -18.77 -12.62 -12.41
CA ASP A 94 -18.25 -12.46 -13.76
C ASP A 94 -16.85 -13.08 -13.86
N PRO A 95 -16.73 -14.29 -14.44
CA PRO A 95 -15.46 -15.00 -14.59
C PRO A 95 -14.39 -14.21 -15.37
N GLN A 96 -14.77 -13.24 -16.19
CA GLN A 96 -13.81 -12.44 -16.96
C GLN A 96 -13.02 -11.49 -16.05
N ILE A 97 -13.57 -11.09 -14.88
CA ILE A 97 -12.87 -10.25 -13.90
C ILE A 97 -11.55 -10.89 -13.48
N VAL A 98 -11.57 -12.20 -13.23
CA VAL A 98 -10.44 -12.97 -12.70
C VAL A 98 -9.59 -13.63 -13.80
N HIS A 99 -9.89 -13.39 -15.08
CA HIS A 99 -9.10 -13.92 -16.17
C HIS A 99 -7.85 -13.06 -16.41
N LEU A 100 -6.68 -13.69 -16.45
CA LEU A 100 -5.39 -12.99 -16.56
C LEU A 100 -5.25 -12.15 -17.84
N GLN A 101 -5.52 -12.73 -19.01
CA GLN A 101 -5.36 -12.06 -20.31
C GLN A 101 -6.64 -11.37 -20.78
N LYS A 102 -7.77 -12.10 -20.81
CA LYS A 102 -9.06 -11.56 -21.29
C LYS A 102 -9.66 -10.50 -20.36
N GLY A 103 -9.23 -10.45 -19.10
CA GLY A 103 -9.63 -9.45 -18.14
C GLY A 103 -8.81 -8.16 -18.21
N LEU A 104 -7.70 -8.10 -18.98
CA LEU A 104 -6.89 -6.88 -19.06
C LEU A 104 -7.68 -5.72 -19.64
N ASN A 105 -7.71 -4.61 -18.91
CA ASN A 105 -8.47 -3.41 -19.25
C ASN A 105 -9.97 -3.70 -19.45
N TYR A 106 -10.48 -4.75 -18.81
CA TYR A 106 -11.90 -5.09 -18.85
C TYR A 106 -12.68 -4.06 -18.03
N SER A 107 -13.63 -3.37 -18.68
CA SER A 107 -14.32 -2.20 -18.13
C SER A 107 -15.84 -2.34 -18.20
N SER A 108 -16.37 -3.55 -18.09
CA SER A 108 -17.83 -3.75 -18.09
C SER A 108 -18.47 -3.19 -16.80
N ASN A 109 -19.79 -3.02 -16.82
CA ASN A 109 -20.53 -2.56 -15.64
C ASN A 109 -20.45 -3.56 -14.47
N THR A 110 -20.24 -4.85 -14.72
CA THR A 110 -20.15 -5.89 -13.68
C THR A 110 -18.87 -5.72 -12.86
N VAL A 111 -17.72 -5.54 -13.51
CA VAL A 111 -16.43 -5.32 -12.81
C VAL A 111 -16.42 -3.99 -12.06
N ILE A 112 -16.97 -2.93 -12.66
CA ILE A 112 -17.08 -1.61 -12.02
C ILE A 112 -17.94 -1.70 -10.76
N SER A 113 -19.13 -2.30 -10.88
CA SER A 113 -20.04 -2.45 -9.75
C SER A 113 -19.43 -3.34 -8.66
N PHE A 114 -18.85 -4.49 -9.03
CA PHE A 114 -18.22 -5.42 -8.09
C PHE A 114 -17.16 -4.71 -7.25
N GLN A 115 -16.20 -4.08 -7.92
CA GLN A 115 -15.11 -3.39 -7.25
C GLN A 115 -15.62 -2.27 -6.32
N ARG A 116 -16.49 -1.37 -6.81
CA ARG A 116 -17.04 -0.26 -5.99
C ARG A 116 -17.84 -0.76 -4.78
N ILE A 117 -18.59 -1.85 -4.94
CA ILE A 117 -19.33 -2.48 -3.84
C ILE A 117 -18.37 -3.06 -2.82
N THR A 118 -17.33 -3.79 -3.23
CA THR A 118 -16.37 -4.38 -2.26
C THR A 118 -15.64 -3.32 -1.44
N VAL A 119 -15.24 -2.20 -2.04
CA VAL A 119 -14.64 -1.07 -1.29
C VAL A 119 -15.65 -0.49 -0.29
N THR A 120 -16.90 -0.25 -0.72
CA THR A 120 -17.97 0.24 0.17
C THR A 120 -18.30 -0.71 1.31
N LEU A 121 -18.32 -2.02 1.06
CA LEU A 121 -18.51 -3.03 2.10
C LEU A 121 -17.33 -3.08 3.08
N SER A 122 -16.10 -2.90 2.58
CA SER A 122 -14.90 -2.91 3.43
C SER A 122 -14.86 -1.73 4.41
N ASP A 123 -15.55 -0.62 4.12
CA ASP A 123 -15.71 0.52 5.03
C ASP A 123 -16.46 0.15 6.32
N LEU A 124 -17.14 -1.01 6.39
CA LEU A 124 -17.69 -1.51 7.65
C LEU A 124 -16.60 -1.73 8.72
N CYS A 125 -15.36 -2.03 8.30
CA CYS A 125 -14.23 -2.09 9.22
C CYS A 125 -13.89 -0.71 9.79
N LEU A 126 -13.94 0.35 8.97
CA LEU A 126 -13.79 1.73 9.43
C LEU A 126 -14.89 2.11 10.40
N LEU A 127 -16.15 1.78 10.06
CA LEU A 127 -17.32 2.02 10.89
C LEU A 127 -17.17 1.38 12.28
N TYR A 128 -16.76 0.12 12.33
CA TYR A 128 -16.51 -0.58 13.59
C TYR A 128 -15.33 0.03 14.35
N GLY A 129 -14.23 0.33 13.65
CA GLY A 129 -13.03 0.92 14.24
C GLY A 129 -13.31 2.27 14.92
N ILE A 130 -13.98 3.19 14.23
CA ILE A 130 -14.32 4.50 14.81
C ILE A 130 -15.34 4.39 15.95
N HIS A 131 -16.31 3.46 15.84
CA HIS A 131 -17.26 3.22 16.91
C HIS A 131 -16.52 2.81 18.18
N ARG A 132 -15.64 1.82 18.05
CA ARG A 132 -14.87 1.28 19.17
C ARG A 132 -13.94 2.34 19.77
N PHE A 133 -13.20 3.05 18.93
CA PHE A 133 -12.23 4.05 19.34
C PHE A 133 -12.88 5.22 20.10
N THR A 134 -14.06 5.66 19.67
CA THR A 134 -14.74 6.82 20.26
C THR A 134 -15.72 6.49 21.38
N ARG A 135 -15.88 5.21 21.77
CA ARG A 135 -16.95 4.76 22.69
C ARG A 135 -16.87 5.35 24.11
N LYS A 136 -15.70 5.82 24.52
CA LYS A 136 -15.45 6.44 25.83
C LYS A 136 -15.54 7.97 25.81
N LEU A 137 -15.71 8.57 24.64
CA LEU A 137 -15.83 10.02 24.47
C LEU A 137 -17.25 10.50 24.75
N ASP A 138 -17.41 11.78 25.05
CA ASP A 138 -18.74 12.39 25.15
C ASP A 138 -19.47 12.36 23.80
N SER A 139 -20.81 12.36 23.87
CA SER A 139 -21.70 12.23 22.71
C SER A 139 -21.46 13.28 21.63
N ARG A 140 -20.99 14.49 21.98
CA ARG A 140 -20.75 15.55 21.00
C ARG A 140 -19.46 15.27 20.23
N ARG A 141 -18.36 14.99 20.92
CA ARG A 141 -17.08 14.65 20.28
C ARG A 141 -17.20 13.39 19.43
N GLN A 142 -17.88 12.37 19.94
CA GLN A 142 -18.13 11.13 19.22
C GLN A 142 -18.84 11.38 17.89
N LYS A 143 -19.97 12.10 17.89
CA LYS A 143 -20.72 12.41 16.65
C LYS A 143 -19.92 13.26 15.66
N LEU A 144 -19.14 14.22 16.15
CA LEU A 144 -18.28 15.05 15.31
C LEU A 144 -17.20 14.20 14.61
N ILE A 145 -16.53 13.32 15.34
CA ILE A 145 -15.52 12.41 14.77
C ILE A 145 -16.17 11.49 13.73
N TRP A 146 -17.33 10.90 14.04
CA TRP A 146 -18.05 10.05 13.11
C TRP A 146 -18.41 10.77 11.82
N LEU A 147 -18.95 11.99 11.92
CA LEU A 147 -19.28 12.80 10.78
C LEU A 147 -18.01 13.07 9.94
N LEU A 148 -16.95 13.58 10.55
CA LEU A 148 -15.72 13.97 9.85
C LEU A 148 -15.00 12.79 9.18
N VAL A 149 -15.00 11.61 9.81
CA VAL A 149 -14.29 10.44 9.28
C VAL A 149 -15.10 9.73 8.19
N ILE A 150 -16.39 9.44 8.45
CA ILE A 150 -17.24 8.71 7.50
C ILE A 150 -17.46 9.53 6.22
N TRP A 151 -17.59 10.86 6.37
CA TRP A 151 -17.77 11.80 5.28
C TRP A 151 -16.49 12.49 4.85
N SER A 152 -15.32 11.95 5.24
CA SER A 152 -14.03 12.53 4.85
C SER A 152 -13.96 12.60 3.32
N PRO A 153 -13.89 13.82 2.73
CA PRO A 153 -13.85 13.96 1.27
C PRO A 153 -12.61 13.29 0.69
N MET A 154 -11.51 13.25 1.46
CA MET A 154 -10.28 12.57 1.05
C MET A 154 -10.45 11.05 0.95
N LEU A 155 -11.17 10.43 1.89
CA LEU A 155 -11.46 8.99 1.79
C LEU A 155 -12.43 8.70 0.65
N VAL A 156 -13.43 9.56 0.42
CA VAL A 156 -14.31 9.42 -0.74
C VAL A 156 -13.53 9.49 -2.05
N ILE A 157 -12.64 10.47 -2.19
CA ILE A 157 -11.84 10.63 -3.43
C ILE A 157 -10.88 9.45 -3.62
N VAL A 158 -10.11 9.09 -2.59
CA VAL A 158 -9.05 8.08 -2.75
C VAL A 158 -9.62 6.65 -2.86
N ASP A 159 -10.65 6.31 -2.08
CA ASP A 159 -11.19 4.94 -2.10
C ASP A 159 -12.29 4.76 -3.14
N HIS A 160 -13.19 5.74 -3.28
CA HIS A 160 -14.43 5.58 -4.06
C HIS A 160 -14.41 6.22 -5.44
N LEU A 161 -13.46 7.12 -5.73
CA LEU A 161 -13.21 7.61 -7.10
C LEU A 161 -11.93 6.98 -7.66
N HIS A 162 -10.79 7.15 -6.97
CA HIS A 162 -9.49 6.64 -7.42
C HIS A 162 -9.37 5.11 -7.34
N PHE A 163 -10.10 4.47 -6.42
CA PHE A 163 -10.15 3.01 -6.19
C PHE A 163 -9.03 2.46 -5.31
N GLN A 164 -9.23 2.50 -3.99
CA GLN A 164 -8.32 1.93 -2.99
C GLN A 164 -9.12 1.45 -1.76
N TYR A 165 -8.47 0.65 -0.90
CA TYR A 165 -9.06 0.11 0.34
C TYR A 165 -8.50 0.82 1.60
N ASN A 166 -8.30 2.14 1.60
CA ASN A 166 -7.68 2.82 2.74
C ASN A 166 -8.59 2.90 3.97
N GLY A 167 -9.89 3.11 3.79
CA GLY A 167 -10.88 3.14 4.85
C GLY A 167 -10.87 1.84 5.66
N PHE A 168 -10.87 0.70 4.96
CA PHE A 168 -10.67 -0.62 5.57
C PHE A 168 -9.42 -0.69 6.46
N LEU A 169 -8.27 -0.28 5.94
CA LEU A 169 -7.00 -0.34 6.65
C LEU A 169 -6.92 0.64 7.83
N LEU A 170 -7.50 1.83 7.68
CA LEU A 170 -7.68 2.78 8.77
C LEU A 170 -8.62 2.22 9.85
N GLY A 171 -9.63 1.43 9.48
CA GLY A 171 -10.45 0.69 10.42
C GLY A 171 -9.63 -0.22 11.31
N ILE A 172 -8.76 -1.05 10.73
CA ILE A 172 -7.84 -1.92 11.48
C ILE A 172 -6.95 -1.07 12.42
N LEU A 173 -6.41 0.06 11.93
CA LEU A 173 -5.60 0.97 12.76
C LEU A 173 -6.39 1.51 13.97
N MET A 174 -7.64 1.94 13.76
CA MET A 174 -8.49 2.46 14.84
C MET A 174 -8.83 1.38 15.87
N ILE A 175 -9.06 0.14 15.44
CA ILE A 175 -9.28 -0.99 16.35
C ILE A 175 -8.01 -1.27 17.15
N SER A 176 -6.83 -1.27 16.51
CA SER A 176 -5.53 -1.41 17.17
C SER A 176 -5.34 -0.35 18.26
N LEU A 177 -5.48 0.93 17.91
CA LEU A 177 -5.34 2.05 18.85
C LEU A 177 -6.34 1.96 20.00
N SER A 178 -7.58 1.57 19.72
CA SER A 178 -8.61 1.38 20.76
C SER A 178 -8.22 0.32 21.79
N TYR A 179 -7.54 -0.75 21.38
CA TYR A 179 -7.04 -1.75 22.33
C TYR A 179 -5.86 -1.23 23.16
N LEU A 180 -4.98 -0.42 22.58
CA LEU A 180 -3.92 0.25 23.33
C LEU A 180 -4.49 1.19 24.40
N GLU A 181 -5.51 1.99 24.07
CA GLU A 181 -6.22 2.86 25.03
C GLU A 181 -6.93 2.09 26.17
N GLU A 182 -7.18 0.81 25.99
CA GLU A 182 -7.76 -0.07 27.01
C GLU A 182 -6.71 -0.80 27.85
N GLY A 183 -5.42 -0.56 27.60
CA GLY A 183 -4.33 -1.31 28.20
C GLY A 183 -4.23 -2.76 27.71
N ARG A 184 -4.93 -3.12 26.63
CA ARG A 184 -4.85 -4.43 25.98
C ARG A 184 -3.75 -4.42 24.93
N ASP A 185 -2.54 -4.08 25.36
CA ASP A 185 -1.40 -3.78 24.50
C ASP A 185 -1.06 -4.90 23.51
N LEU A 186 -1.06 -6.17 23.96
CA LEU A 186 -0.82 -7.33 23.09
C LEU A 186 -1.76 -7.39 21.88
N LEU A 187 -3.04 -7.08 22.09
CA LEU A 187 -4.03 -7.15 21.02
C LEU A 187 -3.93 -5.94 20.08
N GLY A 188 -3.59 -4.76 20.62
CA GLY A 188 -3.26 -3.60 19.78
C GLY A 188 -2.02 -3.86 18.93
N GLY A 189 -0.93 -4.35 19.54
CA GLY A 189 0.30 -4.74 18.82
C GLY A 189 0.07 -5.83 17.78
N PHE A 190 -0.73 -6.86 18.09
CA PHE A 190 -1.15 -7.89 17.14
C PHE A 190 -1.85 -7.30 15.92
N LEU A 191 -2.88 -6.46 16.11
CA LEU A 191 -3.62 -5.85 15.00
C LEU A 191 -2.77 -4.88 14.19
N PHE A 192 -1.85 -4.16 14.84
CA PHE A 192 -0.89 -3.32 14.13
C PHE A 192 0.08 -4.16 13.27
N ALA A 193 0.57 -5.30 13.78
CA ALA A 193 1.39 -6.22 12.98
C ALA A 193 0.61 -6.79 11.78
N VAL A 194 -0.67 -7.12 11.97
CA VAL A 194 -1.57 -7.52 10.88
C VAL A 194 -1.70 -6.40 9.85
N LEU A 195 -1.91 -5.15 10.29
CA LEU A 195 -1.99 -3.98 9.42
C LEU A 195 -0.72 -3.77 8.58
N LEU A 196 0.47 -3.96 9.17
CA LEU A 196 1.74 -3.89 8.43
C LEU A 196 1.82 -4.94 7.32
N CYS A 197 1.26 -6.13 7.56
CA CYS A 197 1.18 -7.21 6.57
C CYS A 197 0.08 -7.00 5.52
N PHE A 198 -0.83 -6.03 5.72
CA PHE A 198 -1.78 -5.55 4.71
C PHE A 198 -1.22 -4.37 3.90
N LYS A 199 -0.53 -3.42 4.52
CA LYS A 199 0.05 -2.28 3.81
C LYS A 199 1.29 -1.76 4.53
N HIS A 200 2.44 -1.90 3.88
CA HIS A 200 3.74 -1.54 4.44
C HIS A 200 3.89 -0.03 4.70
N LEU A 201 3.02 0.83 4.12
CA LEU A 201 3.00 2.28 4.37
C LEU A 201 2.83 2.61 5.87
N PHE A 202 2.13 1.78 6.63
CA PHE A 202 1.96 1.98 8.07
C PHE A 202 3.25 1.74 8.88
N ALA A 203 4.32 1.22 8.27
CA ALA A 203 5.63 1.05 8.93
C ALA A 203 6.22 2.37 9.42
N VAL A 204 5.82 3.51 8.85
CA VAL A 204 6.20 4.85 9.33
C VAL A 204 5.74 5.07 10.78
N ALA A 205 4.62 4.46 11.19
CA ALA A 205 4.12 4.54 12.57
C ALA A 205 4.78 3.51 13.51
N ALA A 206 5.53 2.53 12.98
CA ALA A 206 6.09 1.44 13.78
C ALA A 206 7.05 1.92 14.89
N PRO A 207 7.94 2.92 14.68
CA PRO A 207 8.78 3.44 15.75
C PRO A 207 7.97 4.03 16.91
N VAL A 208 6.87 4.72 16.62
CA VAL A 208 5.98 5.30 17.64
C VAL A 208 5.29 4.20 18.43
N TYR A 209 4.76 3.19 17.75
CA TYR A 209 4.19 1.99 18.38
C TYR A 209 5.21 1.26 19.25
N PHE A 210 6.44 1.09 18.76
CA PHE A 210 7.51 0.42 19.50
C PHE A 210 7.84 1.17 20.80
N VAL A 211 8.07 2.49 20.74
CA VAL A 211 8.38 3.29 21.93
C VAL A 211 7.20 3.30 22.90
N TYR A 212 5.96 3.43 22.40
CA TYR A 212 4.76 3.35 23.23
C TYR A 212 4.66 2.01 23.95
N LEU A 213 4.77 0.88 23.23
CA LEU A 213 4.66 -0.47 23.81
C LEU A 213 5.83 -0.79 24.74
N LEU A 214 7.05 -0.34 24.42
CA LEU A 214 8.19 -0.51 25.30
C LEU A 214 7.98 0.21 26.64
N ARG A 215 7.46 1.44 26.61
CA ARG A 215 7.21 2.24 27.80
C ARG A 215 5.92 1.84 28.55
N HIS A 216 4.86 1.49 27.85
CA HIS A 216 3.55 1.25 28.45
C HIS A 216 3.39 -0.22 28.84
N TYR A 217 3.67 -1.14 27.91
CA TYR A 217 3.46 -2.57 28.11
C TYR A 217 4.63 -3.20 28.87
N CYS A 218 5.87 -2.90 28.47
CA CYS A 218 7.05 -3.57 29.01
C CYS A 218 7.58 -2.95 30.32
N TRP A 219 6.90 -1.96 30.89
CA TRP A 219 7.29 -1.35 32.16
C TRP A 219 6.88 -2.22 33.36
N GLY A 220 7.73 -2.29 34.38
CA GLY A 220 7.48 -3.09 35.59
C GLY A 220 8.63 -3.97 36.08
N GLY A 221 9.89 -3.55 35.85
CA GLY A 221 11.11 -4.28 36.25
C GLY A 221 11.73 -5.11 35.12
N PHE A 222 13.04 -5.41 35.22
CA PHE A 222 13.81 -6.03 34.12
C PHE A 222 13.23 -7.39 33.67
N VAL A 223 12.99 -8.31 34.61
CA VAL A 223 12.49 -9.67 34.29
C VAL A 223 11.09 -9.63 33.69
N ARG A 224 10.16 -8.90 34.32
CA ARG A 224 8.77 -8.80 33.86
C ARG A 224 8.67 -8.05 32.54
N GLY A 225 9.44 -6.99 32.37
CA GLY A 225 9.52 -6.20 31.14
C GLY A 225 10.07 -7.02 29.98
N PHE A 226 11.16 -7.75 30.20
CA PHE A 226 11.74 -8.65 29.19
C PHE A 226 10.76 -9.77 28.80
N GLY A 227 10.05 -10.37 29.78
CA GLY A 227 9.02 -11.38 29.49
C GLY A 227 7.91 -10.82 28.60
N ARG A 228 7.39 -9.62 28.91
CA ARG A 228 6.36 -8.95 28.09
C ARG A 228 6.87 -8.56 26.71
N LEU A 229 8.08 -8.03 26.61
CA LEU A 229 8.71 -7.71 25.33
C LEU A 229 8.85 -8.96 24.46
N SER A 230 9.28 -10.08 25.07
CA SER A 230 9.39 -11.37 24.39
C SER A 230 8.03 -11.89 23.91
N THR A 231 6.98 -11.77 24.74
CA THR A 231 5.61 -12.15 24.34
C THR A 231 5.12 -11.30 23.17
N MET A 232 5.30 -9.97 23.22
CA MET A 232 4.94 -9.09 22.10
C MET A 232 5.73 -9.44 20.85
N GLY A 233 7.05 -9.64 20.97
CA GLY A 233 7.92 -10.06 19.88
C GLY A 233 7.46 -11.37 19.24
N ALA A 234 7.11 -12.38 20.05
CA ALA A 234 6.58 -13.66 19.58
C ALA A 234 5.27 -13.49 18.81
N VAL A 235 4.35 -12.64 19.27
CA VAL A 235 3.09 -12.33 18.57
C VAL A 235 3.37 -11.67 17.22
N VAL A 236 4.25 -10.68 17.17
CA VAL A 236 4.63 -10.01 15.91
C VAL A 236 5.28 -11.01 14.95
N VAL A 237 6.24 -11.81 15.42
CA VAL A 237 6.89 -12.85 14.61
C VAL A 237 5.87 -13.86 14.08
N ALA A 238 4.91 -14.29 14.90
CA ALA A 238 3.87 -15.22 14.46
C ALA A 238 3.00 -14.63 13.33
N VAL A 239 2.63 -13.35 13.42
CA VAL A 239 1.87 -12.66 12.37
C VAL A 239 2.67 -12.57 11.07
N PHE A 240 3.94 -12.17 11.15
CA PHE A 240 4.81 -12.09 9.98
C PHE A 240 5.11 -13.48 9.40
N ALA A 241 5.29 -14.51 10.24
CA ALA A 241 5.46 -15.88 9.78
C ALA A 241 4.19 -16.39 9.07
N ALA A 242 2.99 -16.05 9.56
CA ALA A 242 1.74 -16.38 8.88
C ALA A 242 1.60 -15.68 7.52
N ALA A 243 2.03 -14.41 7.42
CA ALA A 243 1.98 -13.65 6.17
C ALA A 243 3.04 -14.11 5.15
N TYR A 244 4.29 -14.17 5.57
CA TYR A 244 5.45 -14.35 4.69
C TYR A 244 6.00 -15.79 4.65
N GLY A 245 5.66 -16.63 5.63
CA GLY A 245 6.13 -18.02 5.71
C GLY A 245 5.91 -18.84 4.44
N PRO A 246 4.73 -18.79 3.79
CA PRO A 246 4.51 -19.47 2.51
C PRO A 246 5.47 -19.00 1.40
N PHE A 247 5.79 -17.70 1.36
CA PHE A 247 6.69 -17.13 0.37
C PHE A 247 8.16 -17.45 0.66
N ILE A 248 8.53 -17.57 1.94
CA ILE A 248 9.84 -18.08 2.36
C ILE A 248 9.99 -19.54 1.92
N TYR A 249 8.97 -20.37 2.16
CA TYR A 249 8.97 -21.78 1.73
C TYR A 249 9.18 -21.93 0.22
N HIS A 250 8.56 -21.07 -0.59
CA HIS A 250 8.73 -21.06 -2.04
C HIS A 250 9.99 -20.30 -2.53
N GLY A 251 10.87 -19.83 -1.63
CA GLY A 251 12.10 -19.13 -2.01
C GLY A 251 11.87 -17.75 -2.66
N GLN A 252 10.73 -17.11 -2.41
CA GLN A 252 10.27 -15.89 -3.12
C GLN A 252 10.49 -14.60 -2.33
N MET A 253 11.03 -14.68 -1.12
CA MET A 253 11.07 -13.53 -0.22
C MET A 253 11.80 -12.32 -0.83
N GLN A 254 12.89 -12.56 -1.56
CA GLN A 254 13.62 -11.49 -2.24
C GLN A 254 12.77 -10.79 -3.30
N GLN A 255 11.95 -11.56 -4.02
CA GLN A 255 11.03 -11.01 -5.01
C GLN A 255 9.87 -10.23 -4.36
N VAL A 256 9.35 -10.69 -3.23
CA VAL A 256 8.34 -9.96 -2.46
C VAL A 256 8.90 -8.60 -2.01
N ILE A 257 10.12 -8.58 -1.47
CA ILE A 257 10.77 -7.35 -1.01
C ILE A 257 11.05 -6.40 -2.18
N SER A 258 11.55 -6.89 -3.32
CA SER A 258 11.87 -6.06 -4.48
C SER A 258 10.62 -5.40 -5.10
N ARG A 259 9.48 -6.10 -5.07
CA ARG A 259 8.18 -5.57 -5.50
C ARG A 259 7.64 -4.52 -4.53
N MET A 260 7.69 -4.80 -3.22
CA MET A 260 7.19 -3.89 -2.19
C MET A 260 8.06 -2.63 -2.03
N PHE A 261 9.38 -2.78 -2.14
CA PHE A 261 10.36 -1.71 -1.99
C PHE A 261 11.21 -1.57 -3.26
N PRO A 262 10.68 -0.88 -4.28
CA PRO A 262 11.36 -0.69 -5.55
C PRO A 262 12.42 0.41 -5.42
N PHE A 263 13.61 0.03 -4.92
CA PHE A 263 14.74 0.95 -4.65
C PHE A 263 15.34 1.61 -5.90
N GLY A 264 14.97 1.17 -7.10
CA GLY A 264 15.34 1.80 -8.38
C GLY A 264 14.72 3.18 -8.63
N ARG A 265 13.86 3.63 -7.70
CA ARG A 265 13.18 4.94 -7.59
C ARG A 265 13.67 5.97 -8.61
N GLY A 266 14.72 6.79 -8.41
CA GLY A 266 15.42 7.30 -7.22
C GLY A 266 14.59 8.15 -6.24
N LEU A 267 14.89 9.43 -5.96
CA LEU A 267 14.20 10.18 -4.88
C LEU A 267 13.02 11.07 -5.32
N CYS A 268 13.09 11.68 -6.51
CA CYS A 268 12.10 12.65 -7.00
C CYS A 268 11.39 12.15 -8.26
N HIS A 269 10.31 11.36 -8.14
CA HIS A 269 9.52 10.86 -9.29
C HIS A 269 8.22 11.59 -9.54
N ALA A 270 7.72 12.29 -8.53
CA ALA A 270 6.47 13.02 -8.59
C ALA A 270 6.70 14.44 -8.08
N TYR A 271 6.45 15.43 -8.93
CA TYR A 271 6.58 16.85 -8.55
C TYR A 271 5.40 17.34 -7.70
N TRP A 272 4.28 16.61 -7.69
CA TRP A 272 3.06 17.00 -6.96
C TRP A 272 3.05 16.52 -5.51
N ALA A 273 3.97 15.62 -5.12
CA ALA A 273 4.03 15.15 -3.74
C ALA A 273 4.48 16.33 -2.86
N PRO A 274 3.67 16.83 -1.92
CA PRO A 274 4.00 18.01 -1.12
C PRO A 274 5.04 17.65 -0.04
N ASN A 275 6.28 17.43 -0.45
CA ASN A 275 7.40 17.10 0.41
C ASN A 275 8.56 18.08 0.21
N PHE A 276 9.59 17.95 1.05
CA PHE A 276 10.77 18.81 1.01
C PHE A 276 11.44 18.89 -0.38
N TRP A 277 11.39 17.83 -1.17
CA TRP A 277 12.04 17.75 -2.48
C TRP A 277 11.36 18.62 -3.54
N VAL A 278 10.13 19.09 -3.31
CA VAL A 278 9.48 20.07 -4.20
C VAL A 278 10.31 21.34 -4.29
N PHE A 279 10.91 21.81 -3.20
CA PHE A 279 11.78 22.98 -3.22
C PHE A 279 13.03 22.75 -4.08
N TYR A 280 13.58 21.53 -4.06
CA TYR A 280 14.70 21.13 -4.91
C TYR A 280 14.31 21.12 -6.40
N ILE A 281 13.13 20.61 -6.73
CA ILE A 281 12.58 20.63 -8.12
C ILE A 281 12.32 22.07 -8.57
N ILE A 282 11.75 22.92 -7.71
CA ILE A 282 11.50 24.34 -8.02
C ILE A 282 12.83 25.06 -8.28
N LEU A 283 13.85 24.80 -7.45
CA LEU A 283 15.18 25.37 -7.62
C LEU A 283 15.82 24.94 -8.96
N ASP A 284 15.76 23.64 -9.30
CA ASP A 284 16.26 23.12 -10.58
C ASP A 284 15.60 23.82 -11.78
N LYS A 285 14.27 23.93 -11.76
CA LYS A 285 13.50 24.60 -12.82
C LYS A 285 13.80 26.10 -12.88
N GLY A 286 13.96 26.76 -11.73
CA GLY A 286 14.31 28.17 -11.64
C GLY A 286 15.71 28.45 -12.21
N LEU A 287 16.69 27.62 -11.86
CA LEU A 287 18.05 27.70 -12.41
C LEU A 287 18.06 27.42 -13.91
N ALA A 288 17.34 26.40 -14.38
CA ALA A 288 17.23 26.09 -15.79
C ALA A 288 16.64 27.26 -16.60
N PHE A 289 15.61 27.92 -16.05
CA PHE A 289 15.01 29.11 -16.65
C PHE A 289 15.99 30.29 -16.70
N LEU A 290 16.68 30.57 -15.59
CA LEU A 290 17.64 31.67 -15.50
C LEU A 290 18.82 31.48 -16.46
N LEU A 291 19.44 30.31 -16.46
CA LEU A 291 20.58 30.00 -17.32
C LEU A 291 20.21 30.03 -18.81
N ARG A 292 18.99 29.57 -19.17
CA ARG A 292 18.49 29.71 -20.54
C ARG A 292 18.32 31.19 -20.94
N LYS A 293 17.85 32.04 -20.02
CA LYS A 293 17.74 33.49 -20.24
C LYS A 293 19.11 34.16 -20.42
N LEU A 294 20.16 33.61 -19.80
CA LEU A 294 21.55 34.04 -19.92
C LEU A 294 22.26 33.49 -21.18
N GLY A 295 21.56 32.76 -22.05
CA GLY A 295 22.11 32.28 -23.32
C GLY A 295 22.73 30.88 -23.29
N PHE A 296 22.64 30.15 -22.17
CA PHE A 296 23.13 28.78 -22.09
C PHE A 296 22.15 27.77 -22.72
N SER A 297 22.68 26.81 -23.48
CA SER A 297 21.90 25.75 -24.15
C SER A 297 21.57 24.58 -23.21
N ILE A 298 20.60 24.79 -22.32
CA ILE A 298 20.13 23.73 -21.41
C ILE A 298 18.95 22.97 -22.04
N ARG A 299 18.99 21.63 -21.97
CA ARG A 299 17.90 20.77 -22.40
C ARG A 299 16.65 21.08 -21.58
N ALA A 300 15.54 21.38 -22.24
CA ALA A 300 14.29 21.72 -21.55
C ALA A 300 13.89 20.59 -20.58
N PRO A 301 13.47 20.90 -19.34
CA PRO A 301 13.05 19.87 -18.39
C PRO A 301 11.84 19.13 -18.98
N ALA A 302 12.03 17.85 -19.34
CA ALA A 302 10.96 17.05 -19.89
C ALA A 302 9.88 16.84 -18.82
N ALA A 303 8.62 17.10 -19.18
CA ALA A 303 7.45 16.92 -18.33
C ALA A 303 7.09 15.44 -18.14
N SER A 304 8.04 14.56 -17.80
CA SER A 304 7.78 13.11 -17.62
C SER A 304 7.27 12.74 -16.22
N PHE A 305 7.23 13.69 -15.28
CA PHE A 305 6.88 13.43 -13.88
C PHE A 305 5.37 13.19 -13.63
N THR A 306 4.55 13.03 -14.67
CA THR A 306 3.10 12.81 -14.58
C THR A 306 2.65 11.38 -14.87
N GLY A 307 3.54 10.53 -15.40
CA GLY A 307 3.11 9.29 -16.06
C GLY A 307 2.69 8.14 -15.15
N GLY A 308 2.95 8.19 -13.83
CA GLY A 308 2.74 7.04 -12.93
C GLY A 308 3.56 5.78 -13.27
N LEU A 309 4.21 5.75 -14.43
CA LEU A 309 5.08 4.69 -14.91
C LEU A 309 6.38 4.66 -14.11
N VAL A 310 6.63 3.48 -13.55
CA VAL A 310 7.83 3.15 -12.79
C VAL A 310 9.02 3.07 -13.76
N GLY A 311 10.00 3.97 -13.62
CA GLY A 311 11.29 3.85 -14.32
C GLY A 311 11.93 5.16 -14.78
N ASP A 312 11.14 6.19 -15.06
CA ASP A 312 11.64 7.41 -15.72
C ASP A 312 11.52 8.65 -14.84
N SER A 313 12.34 8.75 -13.80
CA SER A 313 12.64 10.08 -13.23
C SER A 313 13.33 10.90 -14.30
N SER A 314 12.64 11.91 -14.84
CA SER A 314 13.24 12.88 -15.75
C SER A 314 14.55 13.39 -15.14
N PRO A 315 15.65 13.45 -15.90
CA PRO A 315 16.89 14.02 -15.39
C PRO A 315 16.65 15.49 -15.03
N PHE A 316 17.05 15.89 -13.82
CA PHE A 316 17.14 17.29 -13.43
C PHE A 316 17.99 18.05 -14.46
N ALA A 317 17.57 19.28 -14.78
CA ALA A 317 18.16 20.04 -15.87
C ALA A 317 19.50 20.69 -15.47
N VAL A 318 19.67 21.01 -14.18
CA VAL A 318 20.83 21.72 -13.63
C VAL A 318 21.39 21.01 -12.39
N LEU A 319 20.52 20.59 -11.48
CA LEU A 319 20.89 19.98 -10.22
C LEU A 319 21.22 18.48 -10.38
N PRO A 320 22.08 17.90 -9.52
CA PRO A 320 22.45 16.49 -9.61
C PRO A 320 21.26 15.57 -9.29
N ARG A 321 21.23 14.40 -9.94
CA ARG A 321 20.21 13.38 -9.68
C ARG A 321 20.43 12.75 -8.32
N LEU A 322 19.40 12.76 -7.49
CA LEU A 322 19.37 12.10 -6.19
C LEU A 322 18.89 10.65 -6.36
N VAL A 323 19.82 9.69 -6.20
CA VAL A 323 19.53 8.25 -6.23
C VAL A 323 19.78 7.69 -4.84
N ILE A 324 18.79 7.00 -4.28
CA ILE A 324 18.95 6.26 -3.03
C ILE A 324 19.66 4.94 -3.36
N ARG A 325 20.96 4.85 -3.09
CA ARG A 325 21.73 3.60 -3.18
C ARG A 325 21.63 2.85 -1.84
N VAL A 326 20.51 2.17 -1.59
CA VAL A 326 20.37 1.31 -0.39
C VAL A 326 20.74 -0.15 -0.69
N ALA A 327 20.57 -0.61 -1.93
CA ALA A 327 20.77 -2.02 -2.29
C ALA A 327 22.23 -2.44 -2.56
N GLU A 328 23.16 -1.52 -2.85
CA GLU A 328 24.56 -1.90 -3.12
C GLU A 328 25.35 -2.25 -1.83
N ALA A 329 24.88 -1.82 -0.65
CA ALA A 329 25.57 -2.12 0.60
C ALA A 329 25.33 -3.57 1.07
N GLU A 330 24.12 -4.12 0.93
CA GLU A 330 23.85 -5.51 1.32
C GLU A 330 24.40 -6.53 0.31
N ALA A 331 24.37 -6.23 -0.99
CA ALA A 331 24.96 -7.09 -2.02
C ALA A 331 26.50 -7.18 -1.90
N ALA A 332 27.17 -6.07 -1.59
CA ALA A 332 28.61 -6.06 -1.34
C ALA A 332 28.98 -6.83 -0.05
N THR A 333 28.09 -6.85 0.95
CA THR A 333 28.33 -7.60 2.19
C THR A 333 28.18 -9.11 1.99
N PHE A 334 27.29 -9.54 1.08
CA PHE A 334 27.13 -10.95 0.72
C PHE A 334 28.25 -11.47 -0.20
N GLU A 335 28.69 -10.71 -1.20
CA GLU A 335 29.84 -11.10 -2.05
C GLU A 335 31.16 -11.22 -1.26
N VAL A 336 31.35 -10.37 -0.24
CA VAL A 336 32.53 -10.47 0.65
C VAL A 336 32.45 -11.70 1.55
N THR A 337 31.25 -12.15 1.92
CA THR A 337 31.05 -13.36 2.71
C THR A 337 31.25 -14.62 1.87
N GLU A 338 30.82 -14.61 0.60
CA GLU A 338 31.01 -15.72 -0.33
C GLU A 338 32.47 -15.85 -0.81
N ARG A 339 33.20 -14.73 -1.01
CA ARG A 339 34.65 -14.75 -1.27
C ARG A 339 35.47 -15.21 -0.08
N LYS A 340 35.03 -14.98 1.17
CA LYS A 340 35.69 -15.52 2.37
C LYS A 340 35.42 -17.01 2.59
N ALA A 341 34.25 -17.52 2.16
CA ALA A 341 33.95 -18.95 2.20
C ALA A 341 34.73 -19.74 1.12
N THR A 342 35.01 -19.13 -0.03
CA THR A 342 35.75 -19.77 -1.14
C THR A 342 37.27 -19.61 -1.07
N THR A 343 37.81 -18.76 -0.18
CA THR A 343 39.26 -18.63 0.05
C THR A 343 39.78 -19.46 1.24
N GLY A 344 38.93 -20.25 1.88
CA GLY A 344 39.27 -21.09 3.04
C GLY A 344 39.55 -22.57 2.77
N VAL A 345 39.53 -23.03 1.52
CA VAL A 345 39.82 -24.43 1.17
C VAL A 345 40.98 -24.46 0.19
N GLY A 346 42.15 -24.84 0.70
CA GLY A 346 43.37 -25.02 -0.07
C GLY A 346 43.27 -26.18 -1.07
N GLU A 347 43.82 -25.91 -2.25
CA GLU A 347 44.60 -26.78 -3.14
C GLU A 347 44.28 -28.29 -3.18
N SER A 348 43.80 -28.76 -4.35
CA SER A 348 44.61 -29.66 -5.18
C SER A 348 44.18 -29.63 -6.64
N GLU A 349 45.17 -29.76 -7.51
CA GLU A 349 45.19 -29.56 -8.95
C GLU A 349 44.34 -30.56 -9.76
N SER A 350 43.87 -30.15 -10.95
CA SER A 350 44.36 -30.73 -12.23
C SER A 350 43.58 -30.24 -13.46
N LYS A 351 44.28 -29.43 -14.26
CA LYS A 351 44.37 -29.40 -15.74
C LYS A 351 43.16 -29.05 -16.63
N ARG A 352 43.35 -27.89 -17.28
CA ARG A 352 43.20 -27.56 -18.73
C ARG A 352 41.85 -27.79 -19.42
N GLY A 353 41.25 -26.67 -19.84
CA GLY A 353 40.29 -26.65 -20.95
C GLY A 353 39.72 -25.26 -21.25
N PHE A 354 40.49 -24.44 -21.97
CA PHE A 354 40.05 -23.35 -22.86
C PHE A 354 39.17 -22.20 -22.32
N LEU A 355 39.82 -21.06 -22.10
CA LEU A 355 39.24 -19.73 -22.26
C LEU A 355 38.94 -19.46 -23.75
N THR A 356 37.82 -18.81 -24.08
CA THR A 356 37.81 -17.46 -24.68
C THR A 356 36.40 -16.98 -25.09
N SER A 357 36.15 -15.70 -24.80
CA SER A 357 35.30 -14.75 -25.54
C SER A 357 33.78 -14.75 -25.32
N PHE A 358 33.31 -13.80 -24.51
CA PHE A 358 32.04 -13.10 -24.78
C PHE A 358 32.32 -11.60 -24.87
N SER A 359 32.42 -11.13 -26.12
CA SER A 359 32.48 -9.73 -26.51
C SER A 359 31.07 -9.13 -26.59
N HIS A 360 30.99 -7.84 -26.26
CA HIS A 360 29.86 -6.96 -26.45
C HIS A 360 29.11 -7.11 -27.78
N SER A 361 27.78 -7.09 -27.75
CA SER A 361 26.95 -6.65 -28.88
C SER A 361 25.83 -5.71 -28.43
N LYS A 362 25.86 -4.52 -29.03
CA LYS A 362 24.95 -3.36 -28.95
C LYS A 362 23.64 -3.58 -29.75
N PRO A 363 22.66 -2.65 -29.70
CA PRO A 363 21.23 -2.91 -29.89
C PRO A 363 20.77 -2.91 -31.36
N CYS A 364 19.66 -3.62 -31.62
CA CYS A 364 19.06 -3.78 -32.94
C CYS A 364 18.13 -2.60 -33.32
N MET A 365 18.03 -2.40 -34.63
CA MET A 365 17.65 -1.21 -35.40
C MET A 365 16.19 -0.73 -35.31
N ARG A 366 16.06 0.60 -35.47
CA ARG A 366 14.92 1.31 -36.06
C ARG A 366 14.67 0.85 -37.50
N LEU A 367 13.41 0.61 -37.85
CA LEU A 367 12.94 0.63 -39.24
C LEU A 367 12.18 1.94 -39.49
N SER A 368 12.68 2.68 -40.49
CA SER A 368 12.04 3.83 -41.12
C SER A 368 12.04 3.57 -42.63
N SER A 369 10.87 3.64 -43.25
CA SER A 369 10.70 3.79 -44.70
C SER A 369 9.41 4.60 -44.92
N ARG A 370 9.55 5.91 -45.16
CA ARG A 370 9.49 6.59 -46.47
C ARG A 370 8.08 6.63 -47.09
N MET A 371 7.52 7.85 -47.05
CA MET A 371 6.53 8.37 -48.01
C MET A 371 7.11 8.44 -49.44
N ALA A 372 6.25 8.26 -50.46
CA ALA A 372 5.89 9.24 -51.51
C ALA A 372 5.12 8.52 -52.65
N PRO A 373 4.60 9.20 -53.71
CA PRO A 373 3.28 9.85 -53.72
C PRO A 373 2.38 9.39 -54.91
N LYS A 374 1.08 9.63 -54.81
CA LYS A 374 0.20 10.16 -55.87
C LYS A 374 -1.15 10.54 -55.28
#